data_AF-R1EDF7-F1
#
_entry.id   AF-R1EDF7-F1
#
_cell.length_a   1.000
_cell.length_b   1.000
_cell.length_c   1.000
_cell.angle_alpha   90.00
_cell.angle_beta   90.00
_cell.angle_gamma   90.00
#
_symmetry.space_group_name_H-M   'P 1'
#
loop_
_entity.id
_entity.type
_entity.pdbx_description
1 polymer ?
#
loop_
_entity_poly.entity_id
_entity_poly.type
_entity_poly.pdbx_seq_one_letter_code
_entity_poly.pdbx_strand_id
1 'polypeptide(L)'
;MTETRDQQKAPANDNVAALVDNGSLDFVGSALNKRLLLKTDLLVLPLIVLTSTFAFLDKGIFGGILSYAIGKINGSLETWKYIFLIYGSVTMGYGILVFAALPDRPEKAWFFSAEEKKASIIRTADNQTEAKKHREWKTAHILEAVRDPKYWCVVVFTIAQSITNAGITNFNPLIISGYGFSQSKTTLMATPQAAVALVAQVFCTTLAFFIPNIRCVLWVLGTLPALAGAVMIHVLDVQAARSASLAGVYLMGFYNVAWVLMLSLQSSNTAGETKKSFCSVSVAVFYAVGNIVGPQFFRESQTTGVLYGLLCVVENRRRDSLYGRPVTALEDPSLSTEAEDRTDFENTNFRYVY
;
A
#
# COMPACT_ATOMS: atom_id res chain seq x y z
N MET A 1 -51.22 -5.53 42.86
CA MET A 1 -50.86 -5.55 41.42
C MET A 1 -50.15 -4.23 41.18
N THR A 2 -48.83 -4.13 41.10
CA THR A 2 -47.94 -4.91 40.23
C THR A 2 -46.52 -4.84 40.81
N GLU A 3 -46.07 -5.94 41.41
CA GLU A 3 -44.65 -6.24 41.60
C GLU A 3 -44.12 -6.93 40.33
N THR A 4 -42.80 -6.90 40.13
CA THR A 4 -41.99 -7.62 39.13
C THR A 4 -41.93 -7.05 37.70
N ARG A 5 -40.88 -6.24 37.42
CA ARG A 5 -40.10 -6.33 36.16
C ARG A 5 -38.78 -5.55 36.05
N ASP A 6 -38.16 -5.08 37.15
CA ASP A 6 -36.86 -4.37 37.10
C ASP A 6 -35.72 -5.08 37.87
N GLN A 7 -35.65 -6.40 37.79
CA GLN A 7 -34.46 -7.16 38.18
C GLN A 7 -34.06 -8.11 37.05
N GLN A 8 -33.11 -7.67 36.21
CA GLN A 8 -32.03 -8.46 35.59
C GLN A 8 -31.48 -7.76 34.33
N LYS A 9 -30.47 -6.92 34.51
CA LYS A 9 -29.37 -6.77 33.55
C LYS A 9 -28.17 -6.10 34.23
N ALA A 10 -27.50 -6.87 35.07
CA ALA A 10 -26.15 -6.52 35.52
C ALA A 10 -25.24 -6.43 34.28
N PRO A 11 -24.41 -5.38 34.15
CA PRO A 11 -23.50 -5.24 33.02
C PRO A 11 -22.53 -6.42 33.03
N ALA A 12 -22.36 -7.08 31.87
CA ALA A 12 -21.50 -8.24 31.70
C ALA A 12 -20.02 -8.02 32.10
N ASN A 13 -19.62 -6.78 32.40
CA ASN A 13 -18.27 -6.41 32.83
C ASN A 13 -17.95 -6.86 34.27
N ASP A 14 -18.91 -6.81 35.21
CA ASP A 14 -18.62 -7.16 36.62
C ASP A 14 -18.29 -8.65 36.76
N ASN A 15 -18.87 -9.48 35.88
CA ASN A 15 -18.57 -10.90 35.80
C ASN A 15 -17.23 -11.19 35.11
N VAL A 16 -16.71 -10.31 34.25
CA VAL A 16 -15.45 -10.55 33.52
C VAL A 16 -14.25 -10.21 34.41
N ALA A 17 -14.31 -9.11 35.16
CA ALA A 17 -13.29 -8.77 36.16
C ALA A 17 -13.22 -9.86 37.26
N ALA A 18 -14.38 -10.32 37.76
CA ALA A 18 -14.45 -11.40 38.75
C ALA A 18 -13.99 -12.78 38.24
N LEU A 19 -13.96 -13.00 36.92
CA LEU A 19 -13.43 -14.22 36.30
C LEU A 19 -11.90 -14.17 36.13
N VAL A 20 -11.32 -12.98 35.97
CA VAL A 20 -9.86 -12.76 35.93
C VAL A 20 -9.24 -12.95 37.32
N ASP A 21 -9.90 -12.50 38.38
CA ASP A 21 -9.39 -12.61 39.76
C ASP A 21 -9.40 -14.04 40.34
N ASN A 22 -10.15 -14.99 39.76
CA ASN A 22 -10.38 -16.32 40.35
C ASN A 22 -9.46 -17.44 39.83
N GLY A 23 -8.41 -17.15 39.04
CA GLY A 23 -7.37 -18.13 38.67
C GLY A 23 -7.84 -19.37 37.88
N SER A 24 -9.12 -19.44 37.50
CA SER A 24 -9.73 -20.60 36.80
C SER A 24 -9.55 -20.58 35.28
N LEU A 25 -8.97 -19.50 34.76
CA LEU A 25 -8.69 -19.31 33.33
C LEU A 25 -7.40 -20.00 32.85
N ASP A 26 -6.50 -20.45 33.72
CA ASP A 26 -5.19 -20.98 33.27
C ASP A 26 -5.26 -22.40 32.70
N PHE A 27 -6.12 -23.29 33.24
CA PHE A 27 -6.26 -24.67 32.75
C PHE A 27 -7.27 -24.79 31.59
N VAL A 28 -8.37 -24.01 31.64
CA VAL A 28 -9.39 -23.95 30.57
C VAL A 28 -8.93 -23.04 29.42
N GLY A 29 -8.11 -22.03 29.70
CA GLY A 29 -7.67 -21.02 28.74
C GLY A 29 -6.85 -21.61 27.61
N SER A 30 -5.92 -22.53 27.86
CA SER A 30 -5.06 -23.09 26.79
C SER A 30 -5.84 -23.92 25.76
N ALA A 31 -6.74 -24.80 26.22
CA ALA A 31 -7.55 -25.66 25.36
C ALA A 31 -8.65 -24.87 24.63
N LEU A 32 -9.30 -23.92 25.32
CA LEU A 32 -10.29 -23.02 24.71
C LEU A 32 -9.64 -22.11 23.67
N ASN A 33 -8.48 -21.53 23.97
CA ASN A 33 -7.72 -20.69 23.06
C ASN A 33 -7.26 -21.48 21.83
N LYS A 34 -6.81 -22.72 22.00
CA LYS A 34 -6.47 -23.61 20.87
C LYS A 34 -7.68 -23.92 19.98
N ARG A 35 -8.85 -24.22 20.56
CA ARG A 35 -10.10 -24.44 19.80
C ARG A 35 -10.55 -23.19 19.05
N LEU A 36 -10.46 -22.03 19.70
CA LEU A 36 -10.81 -20.74 19.13
C LEU A 36 -9.91 -20.38 17.96
N LEU A 37 -8.58 -20.57 18.11
CA LEU A 37 -7.62 -20.43 17.02
C LEU A 37 -7.94 -21.39 15.89
N LEU A 38 -8.15 -22.68 16.16
CA LEU A 38 -8.46 -23.67 15.11
C LEU A 38 -9.70 -23.28 14.30
N LYS A 39 -10.78 -22.84 14.96
CA LYS A 39 -12.01 -22.41 14.27
C LYS A 39 -11.79 -21.16 13.43
N THR A 40 -11.04 -20.20 13.96
CA THR A 40 -10.69 -18.96 13.23
C THR A 40 -9.79 -19.30 12.03
N ASP A 41 -8.81 -20.15 12.24
CA ASP A 41 -7.82 -20.58 11.24
C ASP A 41 -8.44 -21.46 10.14
N LEU A 42 -9.48 -22.23 10.45
CA LEU A 42 -10.17 -23.10 9.49
C LEU A 42 -11.28 -22.38 8.70
N LEU A 43 -11.91 -21.34 9.26
CA LEU A 43 -13.01 -20.63 8.60
C LEU A 43 -12.61 -19.25 8.08
N VAL A 44 -12.00 -18.42 8.93
CA VAL A 44 -11.76 -17.01 8.61
C VAL A 44 -10.50 -16.86 7.76
N LEU A 45 -9.43 -17.57 8.08
CA LEU A 45 -8.15 -17.46 7.37
C LEU A 45 -8.24 -17.87 5.90
N PRO A 46 -8.86 -19.00 5.52
CA PRO A 46 -9.02 -19.38 4.12
C PRO A 46 -9.92 -18.40 3.37
N LEU A 47 -10.96 -17.87 4.02
CA LEU A 47 -11.78 -16.80 3.43
C LEU A 47 -10.96 -15.53 3.19
N ILE A 48 -10.12 -15.09 4.13
CA ILE A 48 -9.27 -13.90 3.92
C ILE A 48 -8.26 -14.13 2.78
N VAL A 49 -7.65 -15.33 2.73
CA VAL A 49 -6.69 -15.69 1.68
C VAL A 49 -7.38 -15.75 0.31
N LEU A 50 -8.55 -16.38 0.22
CA LEU A 50 -9.34 -16.43 -1.00
C LEU A 50 -9.85 -15.05 -1.41
N THR A 51 -10.27 -14.21 -0.46
CA THR A 51 -10.65 -12.82 -0.71
C THR A 51 -9.49 -12.06 -1.34
N SER A 52 -8.30 -12.17 -0.75
CA SER A 52 -7.10 -11.52 -1.28
C SER A 52 -6.73 -12.08 -2.65
N THR A 53 -6.84 -13.39 -2.86
CA THR A 53 -6.54 -14.04 -4.15
C THR A 53 -7.51 -13.59 -5.23
N PHE A 54 -8.81 -13.57 -4.96
CA PHE A 54 -9.83 -13.16 -5.92
C PHE A 54 -9.86 -11.65 -6.16
N ALA A 55 -9.55 -10.83 -5.15
CA ALA A 55 -9.43 -9.38 -5.30
C ALA A 55 -8.30 -8.96 -6.25
N PHE A 56 -7.31 -9.84 -6.45
CA PHE A 56 -6.22 -9.64 -7.40
C PHE A 56 -6.23 -10.67 -8.53
N LEU A 57 -7.39 -11.27 -8.85
CA LEU A 57 -7.50 -12.31 -9.88
C LEU A 57 -7.17 -11.79 -11.29
N ASP A 58 -7.51 -10.54 -11.56
CA ASP A 58 -7.19 -9.81 -12.81
C ASP A 58 -5.70 -9.42 -12.89
N LYS A 59 -4.99 -9.48 -11.76
CA LYS A 59 -3.59 -9.09 -11.60
C LYS A 59 -2.73 -10.30 -11.25
N GLY A 60 -1.42 -10.10 -11.27
CA GLY A 60 -0.47 -11.11 -10.82
C GLY A 60 -0.37 -12.37 -11.70
N ILE A 61 -0.02 -13.50 -11.07
CA ILE A 61 0.28 -14.77 -11.78
C ILE A 61 -0.95 -15.29 -12.53
N PHE A 62 -2.11 -15.29 -11.86
CA PHE A 62 -3.34 -15.82 -12.42
C PHE A 62 -3.89 -14.90 -13.50
N GLY A 63 -3.84 -13.58 -13.32
CA GLY A 63 -4.30 -12.61 -14.32
C GLY A 63 -3.58 -12.78 -15.66
N GLY A 64 -2.25 -12.89 -15.66
CA GLY A 64 -1.47 -13.04 -16.90
C GLY A 64 -1.73 -14.35 -17.65
N ILE A 65 -1.70 -15.48 -16.92
CA ILE A 65 -1.93 -16.82 -17.51
C ILE A 65 -3.36 -16.95 -18.02
N LEU A 66 -4.33 -16.55 -17.19
CA LEU A 66 -5.73 -16.73 -17.48
C LEU A 66 -6.19 -15.74 -18.58
N SER A 67 -5.65 -14.52 -18.62
CA SER A 67 -5.87 -13.60 -19.74
C SER A 67 -5.29 -14.13 -21.05
N TYR A 68 -4.12 -14.77 -21.01
CA TYR A 68 -3.56 -15.44 -22.19
C TYR A 68 -4.42 -16.61 -22.66
N ALA A 69 -5.00 -17.38 -21.74
CA ALA A 69 -5.93 -18.47 -22.07
C ALA A 69 -7.27 -17.94 -22.64
N ILE A 70 -7.85 -16.93 -22.02
CA ILE A 70 -9.08 -16.24 -22.47
C ILE A 70 -8.85 -15.60 -23.86
N GLY A 71 -7.65 -15.09 -24.12
CA GLY A 71 -7.25 -14.55 -25.42
C GLY A 71 -7.29 -15.55 -26.58
N LYS A 72 -7.44 -16.86 -26.31
CA LYS A 72 -7.61 -17.89 -27.34
C LYS A 72 -9.08 -18.26 -27.59
N ILE A 73 -10.02 -17.66 -26.87
CA ILE A 73 -11.45 -17.89 -27.08
C ILE A 73 -11.86 -17.23 -28.39
N ASN A 74 -12.25 -18.04 -29.38
CA ASN A 74 -12.86 -17.57 -30.62
C ASN A 74 -14.37 -17.46 -30.41
N GLY A 75 -14.84 -16.30 -29.98
CA GLY A 75 -16.25 -16.03 -29.73
C GLY A 75 -16.74 -14.76 -30.44
N SER A 76 -18.02 -14.42 -30.25
CA SER A 76 -18.66 -13.26 -30.86
C SER A 76 -18.31 -11.92 -30.19
N LEU A 77 -17.67 -11.95 -29.02
CA LEU A 77 -17.26 -10.77 -28.27
C LEU A 77 -15.75 -10.53 -28.38
N GLU A 78 -15.36 -9.27 -28.23
CA GLU A 78 -13.96 -8.89 -28.04
C GLU A 78 -13.37 -9.54 -26.78
N THR A 79 -12.11 -9.96 -26.84
CA THR A 79 -11.41 -10.66 -25.75
C THR A 79 -11.52 -9.96 -24.40
N TRP A 80 -11.40 -8.63 -24.37
CA TRP A 80 -11.47 -7.86 -23.13
C TRP A 80 -12.84 -7.98 -22.43
N LYS A 81 -13.94 -8.16 -23.19
CA LYS A 81 -15.28 -8.38 -22.62
C LYS A 81 -15.37 -9.73 -21.91
N TYR A 82 -14.77 -10.77 -22.48
CA TYR A 82 -14.69 -12.08 -21.83
C TYR A 82 -13.91 -12.03 -20.51
N ILE A 83 -12.80 -11.27 -20.47
CA ILE A 83 -12.02 -11.05 -19.25
C ILE A 83 -12.90 -10.44 -18.15
N PHE A 84 -13.63 -9.36 -18.43
CA PHE A 84 -14.52 -8.74 -17.44
C PHE A 84 -15.68 -9.63 -17.01
N LEU A 85 -16.29 -10.38 -17.94
CA LEU A 85 -17.40 -11.28 -17.60
C LEU A 85 -16.94 -12.44 -16.71
N ILE A 86 -15.81 -13.06 -17.04
CA ILE A 86 -15.28 -14.21 -16.29
C ILE A 86 -14.78 -13.75 -14.92
N TYR A 87 -13.94 -12.71 -14.84
CA TYR A 87 -13.40 -12.24 -13.55
C TYR A 87 -14.47 -11.56 -12.70
N GLY A 88 -15.34 -10.75 -13.33
CA GLY A 88 -16.44 -10.07 -12.66
C GLY A 88 -17.44 -11.06 -12.05
N SER A 89 -17.81 -12.13 -12.76
CA SER A 89 -18.74 -13.13 -12.22
C SER A 89 -18.15 -13.93 -11.05
N VAL A 90 -16.88 -14.33 -11.13
CA VAL A 90 -16.18 -15.03 -10.04
C VAL A 90 -16.07 -14.15 -8.79
N THR A 91 -15.63 -12.90 -8.96
CA THR A 91 -15.48 -11.95 -7.85
C THR A 91 -16.82 -11.56 -7.24
N MET A 92 -17.87 -11.38 -8.05
CA MET A 92 -19.22 -11.10 -7.57
C MET A 92 -19.78 -12.28 -6.77
N GLY A 93 -19.68 -13.51 -7.31
CA GLY A 93 -20.14 -14.71 -6.62
C GLY A 93 -19.41 -14.93 -5.29
N TYR A 94 -18.10 -14.69 -5.28
CA TYR A 94 -17.31 -14.75 -4.06
C TYR A 94 -17.67 -13.64 -3.06
N GLY A 95 -17.94 -12.41 -3.53
CA GLY A 95 -18.41 -11.31 -2.69
C GLY A 95 -19.73 -11.62 -1.98
N ILE A 96 -20.68 -12.26 -2.68
CA ILE A 96 -21.94 -12.74 -2.09
C ILE A 96 -21.66 -13.79 -1.00
N LEU A 97 -20.73 -14.72 -1.26
CA LEU A 97 -20.33 -15.73 -0.28
C LEU A 97 -19.73 -15.09 0.98
N VAL A 98 -18.80 -14.14 0.83
CA VAL A 98 -18.19 -13.43 1.97
C VAL A 98 -19.24 -12.65 2.75
N PHE A 99 -20.16 -11.96 2.05
CA PHE A 99 -21.24 -11.22 2.68
C PHE A 99 -22.17 -12.12 3.51
N ALA A 100 -22.45 -13.34 3.04
CA ALA A 100 -23.30 -14.29 3.75
C ALA A 100 -22.55 -15.06 4.86
N ALA A 101 -21.27 -15.39 4.65
CA ALA A 101 -20.52 -16.30 5.51
C ALA A 101 -19.75 -15.57 6.65
N LEU A 102 -19.26 -14.35 6.39
CA LEU A 102 -18.37 -13.65 7.32
C LEU A 102 -19.15 -12.74 8.28
N PRO A 103 -19.10 -12.99 9.60
CA PRO A 103 -19.77 -12.15 10.59
C PRO A 103 -19.01 -10.84 10.80
N ASP A 104 -19.73 -9.72 10.94
CA ASP A 104 -19.14 -8.39 11.20
C ASP A 104 -18.33 -8.30 12.51
N ARG A 105 -18.64 -9.17 13.48
CA ARG A 105 -18.09 -9.14 14.84
C ARG A 105 -17.94 -10.54 15.42
N PRO A 106 -16.95 -10.76 16.30
CA PRO A 106 -16.84 -12.01 17.06
C PRO A 106 -18.12 -12.35 17.85
N GLU A 107 -18.82 -11.34 18.37
CA GLU A 107 -20.12 -11.50 19.07
C GLU A 107 -21.22 -12.13 18.19
N LYS A 108 -21.22 -11.78 16.90
CA LYS A 108 -22.20 -12.26 15.90
C LYS A 108 -21.73 -13.52 15.18
N ALA A 109 -20.54 -14.03 15.49
CA ALA A 109 -20.02 -15.22 14.83
C ALA A 109 -20.92 -16.43 15.10
N TRP A 110 -21.45 -17.02 14.02
CA TRP A 110 -22.36 -18.15 14.08
C TRP A 110 -21.64 -19.47 14.43
N PHE A 111 -20.33 -19.54 14.22
CA PHE A 111 -19.49 -20.72 14.49
C PHE A 111 -18.84 -20.74 15.89
N PHE A 112 -19.02 -19.69 16.70
CA PHE A 112 -18.55 -19.63 18.09
C PHE A 112 -19.66 -19.94 19.09
N SER A 113 -19.32 -20.71 20.12
CA SER A 113 -20.15 -20.90 21.31
C SER A 113 -20.20 -19.63 22.18
N ALA A 114 -21.13 -19.56 23.13
CA ALA A 114 -21.22 -18.41 24.04
C ALA A 114 -19.93 -18.15 24.84
N GLU A 115 -19.21 -19.21 25.23
CA GLU A 115 -17.93 -19.12 25.92
C GLU A 115 -16.80 -18.69 24.99
N GLU A 116 -16.75 -19.23 23.77
CA GLU A 116 -15.77 -18.86 22.74
C GLU A 116 -15.93 -17.39 22.33
N LYS A 117 -17.18 -16.88 22.26
CA LYS A 117 -17.45 -15.46 22.00
C LYS A 117 -16.84 -14.58 23.09
N LYS A 118 -17.03 -14.91 24.37
CA LYS A 118 -16.45 -14.15 25.48
C LYS A 118 -14.92 -14.18 25.44
N ALA A 119 -14.33 -15.36 25.24
CA ALA A 119 -12.89 -15.53 25.12
C ALA A 119 -12.30 -14.76 23.93
N SER A 120 -13.01 -14.71 22.79
CA SER A 120 -12.60 -13.95 21.61
C SER A 120 -12.50 -12.44 21.89
N ILE A 121 -13.43 -11.89 22.66
CA ILE A 121 -13.46 -10.47 23.02
C ILE A 121 -12.26 -10.12 23.91
N ILE A 122 -12.00 -10.95 24.93
CA ILE A 122 -10.86 -10.78 25.84
C ILE A 122 -9.53 -10.84 25.07
N ARG A 123 -9.35 -11.83 24.20
CA ARG A 123 -8.15 -11.95 23.35
C ARG A 123 -7.96 -10.77 22.41
N THR A 124 -9.06 -10.21 21.88
CA THR A 124 -8.97 -9.04 20.99
C THR A 124 -8.59 -7.77 21.79
N ALA A 125 -8.94 -7.71 23.07
CA ALA A 125 -8.50 -6.64 23.98
C ALA A 125 -6.98 -6.67 24.22
N ASP A 126 -6.38 -7.86 24.43
CA ASP A 126 -4.92 -8.01 24.57
C ASP A 126 -4.15 -7.50 23.35
N ASN A 127 -4.71 -7.67 22.15
CA ASN A 127 -4.12 -7.17 20.90
C ASN A 127 -4.30 -5.65 20.67
N GLN A 128 -4.80 -4.89 21.67
CA GLN A 128 -5.13 -3.47 21.55
C GLN A 128 -5.94 -3.14 20.28
N THR A 129 -6.71 -4.11 19.84
CA THR A 129 -7.57 -4.05 18.65
C THR A 129 -8.99 -4.09 19.18
N GLU A 130 -9.31 -3.18 20.10
CA GLU A 130 -10.58 -3.21 20.81
C GLU A 130 -11.76 -3.24 19.82
N ALA A 131 -12.64 -4.21 20.01
CA ALA A 131 -13.90 -4.32 19.25
C ALA A 131 -14.94 -3.27 19.71
N LYS A 132 -14.68 -2.53 20.79
CA LYS A 132 -15.54 -1.45 21.26
C LYS A 132 -15.13 -0.16 20.55
N LYS A 133 -16.04 0.40 19.75
CA LYS A 133 -15.89 1.75 19.21
C LYS A 133 -15.67 2.73 20.36
N HIS A 134 -14.48 3.29 20.49
CA HIS A 134 -14.39 4.62 21.09
C HIS A 134 -14.98 5.58 20.07
N ARG A 135 -16.28 5.86 20.19
CA ARG A 135 -16.98 6.84 19.34
C ARG A 135 -16.48 8.27 19.55
N GLU A 136 -15.64 8.50 20.55
CA GLU A 136 -15.10 9.81 20.86
C GLU A 136 -13.89 10.12 19.98
N TRP A 137 -14.08 11.09 19.10
CA TRP A 137 -13.03 11.62 18.25
C TRP A 137 -12.02 12.43 19.08
N LYS A 138 -10.76 11.99 19.11
CA LYS A 138 -9.68 12.65 19.87
C LYS A 138 -8.70 13.36 18.94
N THR A 139 -8.90 14.67 18.74
CA THR A 139 -8.00 15.51 17.92
C THR A 139 -6.55 15.53 18.42
N ALA A 140 -6.35 15.40 19.75
CA ALA A 140 -5.02 15.30 20.35
C ALA A 140 -4.19 14.14 19.77
N HIS A 141 -4.83 12.99 19.44
CA HIS A 141 -4.14 11.84 18.85
C HIS A 141 -3.62 12.15 17.43
N ILE A 142 -4.31 13.02 16.69
CA ILE A 142 -3.89 13.44 15.35
C ILE A 142 -2.67 14.35 15.46
N LEU A 143 -2.71 15.31 16.38
CA LEU A 143 -1.58 16.20 16.62
C LEU A 143 -0.34 15.43 17.10
N GLU A 144 -0.53 14.41 17.93
CA GLU A 144 0.52 13.47 18.31
C GLU A 144 1.07 12.69 17.09
N ALA A 145 0.21 12.20 16.20
CA ALA A 145 0.65 11.51 14.98
C ALA A 145 1.52 12.39 14.09
N VAL A 146 1.10 13.63 13.85
CA VAL A 146 1.82 14.57 12.98
C VAL A 146 3.14 15.04 13.60
N ARG A 147 3.26 15.04 14.93
CA ARG A 147 4.52 15.33 15.64
C ARG A 147 5.47 14.14 15.72
N ASP A 148 5.00 12.93 15.43
CA ASP A 148 5.82 11.72 15.48
C ASP A 148 6.71 11.62 14.23
N PRO A 149 8.05 11.63 14.34
CA PRO A 149 8.93 11.45 13.18
C PRO A 149 8.67 10.16 12.41
N LYS A 150 8.21 9.09 13.08
CA LYS A 150 7.91 7.80 12.46
C LYS A 150 6.77 7.91 11.44
N TYR A 151 5.79 8.79 11.68
CA TYR A 151 4.71 9.07 10.75
C TYR A 151 5.26 9.63 9.43
N TRP A 152 6.17 10.59 9.51
CA TRP A 152 6.78 11.20 8.32
C TRP A 152 7.68 10.23 7.55
N CYS A 153 8.38 9.32 8.22
CA CYS A 153 9.10 8.23 7.55
C CYS A 153 8.15 7.36 6.70
N VAL A 154 6.98 7.01 7.24
CA VAL A 154 5.95 6.24 6.52
C VAL A 154 5.38 7.05 5.36
N VAL A 155 5.11 8.35 5.54
CA VAL A 155 4.60 9.24 4.49
C VAL A 155 5.58 9.35 3.33
N VAL A 156 6.85 9.66 3.62
CA VAL A 156 7.91 9.80 2.59
C VAL A 156 8.09 8.50 1.83
N PHE A 157 8.18 7.37 2.54
CA PHE A 157 8.24 6.06 1.90
C PHE A 157 7.01 5.79 1.04
N THR A 158 5.80 6.08 1.53
CA THR A 158 4.55 5.86 0.79
C THR A 158 4.55 6.63 -0.53
N ILE A 159 4.97 7.89 -0.54
CA ILE A 159 5.05 8.70 -1.77
C ILE A 159 6.09 8.11 -2.72
N ALA A 160 7.32 7.86 -2.25
CA ALA A 160 8.40 7.32 -3.07
C ALA A 160 8.05 5.94 -3.68
N GLN A 161 7.46 5.08 -2.86
CA GLN A 161 6.99 3.77 -3.28
C GLN A 161 5.85 3.86 -4.28
N SER A 162 4.95 4.82 -4.13
CA SER A 162 3.80 4.99 -5.04
C SER A 162 4.22 5.54 -6.40
N ILE A 163 5.20 6.45 -6.42
CA ILE A 163 5.86 6.92 -7.66
C ILE A 163 6.48 5.72 -8.38
N THR A 164 7.25 4.91 -7.64
CA THR A 164 7.88 3.69 -8.17
C THR A 164 6.82 2.71 -8.68
N ASN A 165 5.78 2.44 -7.89
CA ASN A 165 4.66 1.57 -8.24
C ASN A 165 4.03 1.98 -9.56
N ALA A 166 3.68 3.25 -9.74
CA ALA A 166 3.07 3.74 -10.99
C ALA A 166 3.97 3.50 -12.21
N GLY A 167 5.28 3.66 -12.04
CA GLY A 167 6.27 3.33 -13.06
C GLY A 167 6.28 1.85 -13.42
N ILE A 168 6.40 0.99 -12.41
CA ILE A 168 6.47 -0.44 -12.61
C ILE A 168 5.15 -0.97 -13.19
N THR A 169 4.00 -0.65 -12.62
CA THR A 169 2.74 -1.29 -13.02
C THR A 169 2.28 -0.85 -14.40
N ASN A 170 2.48 0.42 -14.75
CA ASN A 170 1.93 0.97 -16.00
C ASN A 170 2.85 0.72 -17.20
N PHE A 171 4.17 0.78 -16.99
CA PHE A 171 5.13 0.67 -18.08
C PHE A 171 5.72 -0.73 -18.25
N ASN A 172 5.53 -1.64 -17.30
CA ASN A 172 6.07 -2.99 -17.43
C ASN A 172 5.61 -3.75 -18.69
N PRO A 173 4.32 -3.74 -19.09
CA PRO A 173 3.92 -4.32 -20.37
C PRO A 173 4.61 -3.66 -21.57
N LEU A 174 4.87 -2.35 -21.51
CA LEU A 174 5.55 -1.59 -22.56
C LEU A 174 7.05 -1.94 -22.64
N ILE A 175 7.71 -2.10 -21.49
CA ILE A 175 9.12 -2.53 -21.42
C ILE A 175 9.25 -3.92 -22.04
N ILE A 176 8.38 -4.85 -21.65
CA ILE A 176 8.40 -6.23 -22.15
C ILE A 176 8.07 -6.28 -23.66
N SER A 177 7.09 -5.50 -24.13
CA SER A 177 6.78 -5.45 -25.57
C SER A 177 7.92 -4.82 -26.38
N GLY A 178 8.63 -3.84 -25.80
CA GLY A 178 9.84 -3.23 -26.35
C GLY A 178 10.98 -4.23 -26.58
N TYR A 179 10.97 -5.38 -25.91
CA TYR A 179 11.90 -6.47 -26.19
C TYR A 179 11.56 -7.26 -27.46
N GLY A 180 10.46 -6.95 -28.16
CA GLY A 180 10.02 -7.63 -29.38
C GLY A 180 9.16 -8.87 -29.12
N PHE A 181 8.43 -8.92 -28.01
CA PHE A 181 7.41 -9.96 -27.78
C PHE A 181 6.06 -9.53 -28.40
N SER A 182 5.28 -10.47 -28.92
CA SER A 182 3.89 -10.19 -29.34
C SER A 182 3.02 -9.78 -28.14
N GLN A 183 1.88 -9.12 -28.37
CA GLN A 183 1.02 -8.64 -27.28
C GLN A 183 0.58 -9.77 -26.33
N SER A 184 0.10 -10.90 -26.85
CA SER A 184 -0.29 -12.05 -26.03
C SER A 184 0.89 -12.64 -25.23
N LYS A 185 2.09 -12.67 -25.83
CA LYS A 185 3.30 -13.17 -25.18
C LYS A 185 3.83 -12.18 -24.14
N THR A 186 3.66 -10.88 -24.36
CA THR A 186 4.04 -9.81 -23.43
C THR A 186 3.27 -9.95 -22.12
N THR A 187 1.95 -10.12 -22.18
CA THR A 187 1.12 -10.36 -20.99
C THR A 187 1.57 -11.61 -20.24
N LEU A 188 1.89 -12.69 -20.97
CA LEU A 188 2.40 -13.91 -20.37
C LEU A 188 3.78 -13.70 -19.71
N MET A 189 4.67 -12.94 -20.36
CA MET A 189 6.01 -12.62 -19.85
C MET A 189 5.98 -11.64 -18.67
N ALA A 190 4.87 -10.98 -18.36
CA ALA A 190 4.73 -10.21 -17.12
C ALA A 190 4.45 -11.11 -15.89
N THR A 191 3.95 -12.34 -16.11
CA THR A 191 3.59 -13.32 -15.07
C THR A 191 4.75 -13.64 -14.12
N PRO A 192 5.99 -13.89 -14.58
CA PRO A 192 7.09 -14.25 -13.69
C PRO A 192 7.43 -13.16 -12.68
N GLN A 193 7.29 -11.88 -13.03
CA GLN A 193 7.49 -10.79 -12.06
C GLN A 193 6.50 -10.89 -10.89
N ALA A 194 5.24 -11.21 -11.17
CA ALA A 194 4.24 -11.42 -10.13
C ALA A 194 4.55 -12.66 -9.27
N ALA A 195 5.10 -13.71 -9.88
CA ALA A 195 5.55 -14.90 -9.16
C ALA A 195 6.71 -14.58 -8.21
N VAL A 196 7.70 -13.81 -8.68
CA VAL A 196 8.79 -13.33 -7.84
C VAL A 196 8.26 -12.48 -6.69
N ALA A 197 7.33 -11.56 -6.95
CA ALA A 197 6.71 -10.74 -5.91
C ALA A 197 6.02 -11.61 -4.84
N LEU A 198 5.24 -12.60 -5.24
CA LEU A 198 4.55 -13.52 -4.33
C LEU A 198 5.53 -14.35 -3.50
N VAL A 199 6.52 -14.98 -4.14
CA VAL A 199 7.51 -15.83 -3.44
C VAL A 199 8.34 -15.00 -2.48
N ALA A 200 8.83 -13.84 -2.92
CA ALA A 200 9.61 -12.94 -2.08
C ALA A 200 8.79 -12.43 -0.88
N GLN A 201 7.52 -12.08 -1.10
CA GLN A 201 6.64 -11.64 -0.04
C GLN A 201 6.40 -12.75 0.99
N VAL A 202 6.04 -13.96 0.56
CA VAL A 202 5.82 -15.10 1.47
C VAL A 202 7.10 -15.42 2.24
N PHE A 203 8.26 -15.41 1.57
CA PHE A 203 9.54 -15.66 2.20
C PHE A 203 9.85 -14.61 3.29
N CYS A 204 9.78 -13.32 2.96
CA CYS A 204 10.09 -12.24 3.90
C CYS A 204 9.09 -12.15 5.05
N THR A 205 7.79 -12.37 4.82
CA THR A 205 6.79 -12.36 5.89
C THR A 205 6.94 -13.58 6.80
N THR A 206 7.29 -14.75 6.25
CA THR A 206 7.60 -15.95 7.04
C THR A 206 8.84 -15.73 7.90
N LEU A 207 9.88 -15.09 7.34
CA LEU A 207 11.08 -14.75 8.09
C LEU A 207 10.77 -13.76 9.24
N ALA A 208 9.92 -12.77 8.98
CA ALA A 208 9.44 -11.82 9.97
C ALA A 208 8.53 -12.44 11.05
N PHE A 209 7.99 -13.64 10.80
CA PHE A 209 7.21 -14.40 11.78
C PHE A 209 8.13 -15.15 12.76
N PHE A 210 9.22 -15.75 12.27
CA PHE A 210 10.14 -16.51 13.11
C PHE A 210 11.21 -15.66 13.81
N ILE A 211 11.62 -14.53 13.21
CA ILE A 211 12.67 -13.68 13.76
C ILE A 211 12.05 -12.38 14.31
N PRO A 212 12.11 -12.14 15.63
CA PRO A 212 11.57 -10.93 16.22
C PRO A 212 12.36 -9.70 15.77
N ASN A 213 11.66 -8.56 15.64
CA ASN A 213 12.24 -7.24 15.34
C ASN A 213 13.01 -7.11 13.99
N ILE A 214 12.90 -8.08 13.07
CA ILE A 214 13.61 -8.03 11.78
C ILE A 214 12.89 -7.19 10.70
N ARG A 215 11.61 -6.85 10.91
CA ARG A 215 10.75 -6.24 9.88
C ARG A 215 11.34 -4.96 9.26
N CYS A 216 11.99 -4.10 10.04
CA CYS A 216 12.64 -2.88 9.53
C CYS A 216 13.86 -3.21 8.65
N VAL A 217 14.62 -4.25 9.00
CA VAL A 217 15.76 -4.69 8.19
C VAL A 217 15.27 -5.26 6.86
N LEU A 218 14.24 -6.11 6.90
CA LEU A 218 13.64 -6.65 5.68
C LEU A 218 12.95 -5.57 4.83
N TRP A 219 12.43 -4.52 5.45
CA TRP A 219 11.88 -3.37 4.74
C TRP A 219 12.97 -2.69 3.90
N VAL A 220 14.14 -2.42 4.47
CA VAL A 220 15.26 -1.83 3.72
C VAL A 220 15.83 -2.82 2.71
N LEU A 221 16.24 -4.01 3.15
CA LEU A 221 16.88 -5.01 2.28
C LEU A 221 15.97 -5.50 1.16
N GLY A 222 14.66 -5.56 1.38
CA GLY A 222 13.67 -5.97 0.38
C GLY A 222 13.59 -5.01 -0.81
N THR A 223 14.07 -3.77 -0.68
CA THR A 223 14.12 -2.80 -1.80
C THR A 223 15.33 -2.99 -2.71
N LEU A 224 16.43 -3.59 -2.21
CA LEU A 224 17.69 -3.72 -2.94
C LEU A 224 17.57 -4.57 -4.23
N PRO A 225 16.88 -5.74 -4.24
CA PRO A 225 16.70 -6.50 -5.47
C PRO A 225 15.87 -5.75 -6.51
N ALA A 226 14.87 -4.97 -6.07
CA ALA A 226 14.07 -4.16 -6.98
C ALA A 226 14.89 -3.04 -7.62
N LEU A 227 15.77 -2.39 -6.84
CA LEU A 227 16.72 -1.40 -7.35
C LEU A 227 17.71 -2.03 -8.34
N ALA A 228 18.27 -3.20 -8.01
CA ALA A 228 19.14 -3.94 -8.92
C ALA A 228 18.43 -4.26 -10.24
N GLY A 229 17.17 -4.70 -10.19
CA GLY A 229 16.36 -4.94 -11.38
C GLY A 229 16.15 -3.69 -12.24
N ALA A 230 15.87 -2.54 -11.62
CA ALA A 230 15.74 -1.26 -12.33
C ALA A 230 17.05 -0.84 -13.01
N VAL A 231 18.19 -1.00 -12.32
CA VAL A 231 19.52 -0.71 -12.89
C VAL A 231 19.83 -1.64 -14.06
N MET A 232 19.50 -2.93 -13.95
CA MET A 232 19.69 -3.89 -15.04
C MET A 232 18.94 -3.49 -16.30
N ILE A 233 17.68 -3.06 -16.19
CA ILE A 233 16.89 -2.61 -17.36
C ILE A 233 17.48 -1.33 -17.97
N HIS A 234 18.01 -0.42 -17.14
CA HIS A 234 18.54 0.84 -17.61
C HIS A 234 19.90 0.70 -18.32
N VAL A 235 20.77 -0.17 -17.81
CA VAL A 235 22.17 -0.28 -18.27
C VAL A 235 22.36 -1.33 -19.36
N LEU A 236 21.58 -2.40 -19.35
CA LEU A 236 21.76 -3.50 -20.31
C LEU A 236 21.16 -3.13 -21.66
N ASP A 237 21.97 -3.29 -22.72
CA ASP A 237 21.44 -3.26 -24.07
C ASP A 237 20.55 -4.48 -24.31
N VAL A 238 19.31 -4.21 -24.71
CA VAL A 238 18.30 -5.21 -25.02
C VAL A 238 18.74 -6.12 -26.15
N GLN A 239 19.49 -5.62 -27.13
CA GLN A 239 19.91 -6.43 -28.29
C GLN A 239 20.99 -7.44 -27.90
N ALA A 240 21.97 -7.03 -27.08
CA ALA A 240 23.04 -7.91 -26.62
C ALA A 240 22.61 -8.84 -25.46
N ALA A 241 21.76 -8.37 -24.55
CA ALA A 241 21.52 -9.02 -23.26
C ALA A 241 20.04 -9.09 -22.86
N ARG A 242 19.13 -9.31 -23.84
CA ARG A 242 17.66 -9.39 -23.64
C ARG A 242 17.25 -10.22 -22.42
N SER A 243 17.81 -11.41 -22.26
CA SER A 243 17.44 -12.32 -21.16
C SER A 243 17.84 -11.78 -19.79
N ALA A 244 18.99 -11.12 -19.69
CA ALA A 244 19.43 -10.48 -18.45
C ALA A 244 18.57 -9.26 -18.13
N SER A 245 18.25 -8.42 -19.14
CA SER A 245 17.31 -7.31 -18.95
C SER A 245 15.93 -7.77 -18.49
N LEU A 246 15.43 -8.89 -19.04
CA LEU A 246 14.17 -9.50 -18.63
C LEU A 246 14.23 -10.06 -17.20
N ALA A 247 15.37 -10.60 -16.76
CA ALA A 247 15.56 -10.94 -15.35
C ALA A 247 15.49 -9.71 -14.44
N GLY A 248 15.98 -8.56 -14.90
CA GLY A 248 15.82 -7.27 -14.23
C GLY A 248 14.35 -6.88 -14.01
N VAL A 249 13.50 -7.06 -15.05
CA VAL A 249 12.04 -6.89 -14.95
C VAL A 249 11.44 -7.77 -13.85
N TYR A 250 11.88 -9.02 -13.74
CA TYR A 250 11.37 -9.94 -12.73
C TYR A 250 11.82 -9.57 -11.31
N LEU A 251 13.08 -9.14 -11.16
CA LEU A 251 13.61 -8.65 -9.88
C LEU A 251 12.89 -7.40 -9.37
N MET A 252 12.42 -6.53 -10.27
CA MET A 252 11.58 -5.39 -9.89
C MET A 252 10.30 -5.80 -9.17
N GLY A 253 9.85 -7.05 -9.26
CA GLY A 253 8.74 -7.60 -8.46
C GLY A 253 8.95 -7.49 -6.94
N PHE A 254 10.20 -7.43 -6.46
CA PHE A 254 10.52 -7.26 -5.03
C PHE A 254 10.01 -5.94 -4.44
N TYR A 255 9.69 -4.93 -5.27
CA TYR A 255 9.23 -3.63 -4.78
C TYR A 255 8.05 -3.76 -3.80
N ASN A 256 7.15 -4.74 -4.01
CA ASN A 256 5.96 -4.93 -3.18
C ASN A 256 6.28 -5.41 -1.75
N VAL A 257 7.41 -6.09 -1.54
CA VAL A 257 7.81 -6.62 -0.23
C VAL A 257 7.93 -5.49 0.80
N ALA A 258 8.59 -4.40 0.42
CA ALA A 258 8.76 -3.23 1.28
C ALA A 258 7.42 -2.59 1.66
N TRP A 259 6.45 -2.55 0.73
CA TRP A 259 5.11 -2.03 0.98
C TRP A 259 4.37 -2.82 2.06
N VAL A 260 4.39 -4.15 1.95
CA VAL A 260 3.68 -5.04 2.90
C VAL A 260 4.30 -4.98 4.29
N LEU A 261 5.62 -4.94 4.39
CA LEU A 261 6.33 -4.82 5.67
C LEU A 261 6.07 -3.47 6.35
N MET A 262 6.01 -2.38 5.58
CA MET A 262 5.67 -1.05 6.09
C MET A 262 4.24 -1.03 6.66
N LEU A 263 3.25 -1.56 5.93
CA LEU A 263 1.86 -1.62 6.42
C LEU A 263 1.73 -2.46 7.70
N SER A 264 2.46 -3.58 7.78
CA SER A 264 2.52 -4.41 8.99
C SER A 264 3.10 -3.66 10.19
N LEU A 265 4.21 -2.94 9.98
CA LEU A 265 4.85 -2.11 11.00
C LEU A 265 3.94 -0.97 11.44
N GLN A 266 3.30 -0.27 10.52
CA GLN A 266 2.37 0.82 10.84
C GLN A 266 1.21 0.34 11.72
N SER A 267 0.60 -0.80 11.38
CA SER A 267 -0.50 -1.39 12.15
C SER A 267 -0.07 -1.78 13.57
N SER A 268 1.17 -2.28 13.73
CA SER A 268 1.70 -2.73 15.02
C SER A 268 2.26 -1.58 15.88
N ASN A 269 2.76 -0.51 15.25
CA ASN A 269 3.47 0.59 15.94
C ASN A 269 2.59 1.82 16.19
N THR A 270 1.32 1.78 15.81
CA THR A 270 0.36 2.87 16.06
C THR A 270 -0.66 2.39 17.08
N ALA A 271 -0.77 3.06 18.23
CA ALA A 271 -1.79 2.79 19.23
C ALA A 271 -2.88 3.88 19.23
N GLY A 272 -4.06 3.54 19.74
CA GLY A 272 -5.22 4.44 19.77
C GLY A 272 -6.03 4.45 18.47
N GLU A 273 -7.35 4.33 18.59
CA GLU A 273 -8.27 4.17 17.45
C GLU A 273 -8.21 5.37 16.48
N THR A 274 -8.32 6.60 16.99
CA THR A 274 -8.22 7.83 16.17
C THR A 274 -6.87 7.97 15.48
N LYS A 275 -5.76 7.62 16.17
CA LYS A 275 -4.39 7.70 15.61
C LYS A 275 -4.19 6.66 14.51
N LYS A 276 -4.56 5.39 14.79
CA LYS A 276 -4.54 4.28 13.82
C LYS A 276 -5.32 4.65 12.56
N SER A 277 -6.55 5.13 12.71
CA SER A 277 -7.40 5.56 11.60
C SER A 277 -6.77 6.69 10.79
N PHE A 278 -6.28 7.74 11.46
CA PHE A 278 -5.60 8.87 10.80
C PHE A 278 -4.36 8.44 10.02
N CYS A 279 -3.49 7.62 10.60
CA CYS A 279 -2.29 7.10 9.93
C CYS A 279 -2.66 6.25 8.71
N SER A 280 -3.66 5.35 8.83
CA SER A 280 -4.12 4.51 7.72
C SER A 280 -4.71 5.32 6.57
N VAL A 281 -5.53 6.33 6.87
CA VAL A 281 -6.07 7.25 5.86
C VAL A 281 -4.95 8.08 5.22
N SER A 282 -3.98 8.54 6.01
CA SER A 282 -2.82 9.28 5.48
C SER A 282 -2.08 8.46 4.43
N VAL A 283 -1.82 7.17 4.69
CA VAL A 283 -1.19 6.29 3.71
C VAL A 283 -2.01 6.18 2.42
N ALA A 284 -3.34 6.06 2.51
CA ALA A 284 -4.19 6.03 1.31
C ALA A 284 -4.12 7.36 0.52
N VAL A 285 -4.14 8.50 1.21
CA VAL A 285 -4.03 9.83 0.57
C VAL A 285 -2.68 10.00 -0.11
N PHE A 286 -1.58 9.73 0.59
CA PHE A 286 -0.24 9.87 0.02
C PHE A 286 0.06 8.83 -1.06
N TYR A 287 -0.54 7.65 -0.97
CA TYR A 287 -0.52 6.66 -2.04
C TYR A 287 -1.19 7.21 -3.32
N ALA A 288 -2.35 7.85 -3.20
CA ALA A 288 -3.02 8.48 -4.33
C ALA A 288 -2.17 9.63 -4.91
N VAL A 289 -1.61 10.49 -4.06
CA VAL A 289 -0.70 11.57 -4.48
C VAL A 289 0.49 11.02 -5.28
N GLY A 290 1.17 9.99 -4.77
CA GLY A 290 2.30 9.39 -5.47
C GLY A 290 1.92 8.73 -6.80
N ASN A 291 0.73 8.12 -6.91
CA ASN A 291 0.24 7.57 -8.18
C ASN A 291 -0.20 8.64 -9.18
N ILE A 292 -0.55 9.86 -8.75
CA ILE A 292 -0.82 11.00 -9.64
C ILE A 292 0.51 11.56 -10.17
N VAL A 293 1.50 11.69 -9.29
CA VAL A 293 2.83 12.24 -9.60
C VAL A 293 3.66 11.26 -10.44
N GLY A 294 3.62 9.96 -10.13
CA GLY A 294 4.48 8.93 -10.71
C GLY A 294 4.49 8.88 -12.25
N PRO A 295 3.33 8.79 -12.92
CA PRO A 295 3.26 8.75 -14.39
C PRO A 295 3.83 9.99 -15.07
N GLN A 296 3.91 11.14 -14.38
CA GLN A 296 4.50 12.35 -14.96
C GLN A 296 5.99 12.17 -15.25
N PHE A 297 6.70 11.32 -14.49
CA PHE A 297 8.12 11.06 -14.72
C PHE A 297 8.44 10.33 -16.04
N PHE A 298 7.44 9.62 -16.59
CA PHE A 298 7.59 8.78 -17.78
C PHE A 298 7.13 9.47 -19.07
N ARG A 299 6.74 10.75 -19.02
CA ARG A 299 6.41 11.53 -20.21
C ARG A 299 7.71 12.04 -20.84
N GLU A 300 7.98 11.63 -22.08
CA GLU A 300 9.21 11.95 -22.83
C GLU A 300 9.55 13.44 -22.94
N SER A 301 8.61 14.37 -22.71
CA SER A 301 8.81 15.80 -23.01
C SER A 301 8.69 16.78 -21.84
N GLN A 302 8.33 16.37 -20.61
CA GLN A 302 7.89 17.35 -19.59
C GLN A 302 8.45 17.21 -18.17
N THR A 303 9.08 16.07 -17.82
CA THR A 303 9.46 15.80 -16.42
C THR A 303 10.49 16.79 -15.85
N THR A 304 11.53 17.11 -16.61
CA THR A 304 12.54 18.10 -16.21
C THR A 304 11.96 19.52 -16.25
N GLY A 305 11.10 19.82 -17.23
CA GLY A 305 10.52 21.15 -17.41
C GLY A 305 9.59 21.59 -16.28
N VAL A 306 8.75 20.68 -15.74
CA VAL A 306 7.84 21.03 -14.64
C VAL A 306 8.58 21.26 -13.33
N LEU A 307 9.55 20.39 -12.99
CA LEU A 307 10.36 20.57 -11.78
C LEU A 307 11.24 21.83 -11.90
N TYR A 308 11.89 22.03 -13.05
CA TYR A 308 12.67 23.22 -13.35
C TYR A 308 11.80 24.49 -13.29
N GLY A 309 10.61 24.46 -13.89
CA GLY A 309 9.65 25.57 -13.86
C GLY A 309 9.18 25.89 -12.44
N LEU A 310 8.88 24.89 -11.61
CA LEU A 310 8.53 25.12 -10.20
C LEU A 310 9.69 25.76 -9.42
N LEU A 311 10.92 25.29 -9.62
CA LEU A 311 12.11 25.90 -9.01
C LEU A 311 12.32 27.33 -9.48
N CYS A 312 12.12 27.60 -10.77
CA CYS A 312 12.19 28.95 -11.35
C CYS A 312 11.11 29.88 -10.76
N VAL A 313 9.88 29.40 -10.57
CA VAL A 313 8.79 30.16 -9.93
C VAL A 313 9.12 30.50 -8.47
N VAL A 314 9.59 29.51 -7.70
CA VAL A 314 9.96 29.70 -6.29
C VAL A 314 11.10 30.68 -6.16
N GLU A 315 12.13 30.54 -7.00
CA GLU A 315 13.30 31.41 -6.97
C GLU A 315 12.96 32.84 -7.44
N ASN A 316 12.12 32.99 -8.48
CA ASN A 316 11.63 34.32 -8.89
C ASN A 316 10.81 34.99 -7.78
N ARG A 317 9.94 34.26 -7.07
CA ARG A 317 9.20 34.82 -5.92
C ARG A 317 10.13 35.25 -4.79
N ARG A 318 11.18 34.47 -4.51
CA ARG A 318 12.21 34.82 -3.52
C ARG A 318 12.94 36.11 -3.94
N ARG A 319 13.33 36.19 -5.21
CA ARG A 319 14.03 37.35 -5.78
C ARG A 319 13.15 38.60 -5.82
N ASP A 320 11.86 38.46 -6.14
CA ASP A 320 10.91 39.58 -6.11
C ASP A 320 10.71 40.14 -4.71
N SER A 321 10.76 39.29 -3.68
CA SER A 321 10.69 39.72 -2.28
C SER A 321 11.97 40.41 -1.79
N LEU A 322 13.14 40.06 -2.32
CA LEU A 322 14.43 40.60 -1.88
C LEU A 322 14.86 41.84 -2.66
N TYR A 323 14.63 41.85 -3.98
CA TYR A 323 15.16 42.85 -4.91
C TYR A 323 14.06 43.65 -5.62
N GLY A 324 12.78 43.34 -5.39
CA GLY A 324 11.66 43.97 -6.09
C GLY A 324 11.39 43.36 -7.47
N ARG A 325 10.43 43.92 -8.22
CA ARG A 325 10.09 43.45 -9.58
C ARG A 325 11.20 43.84 -10.57
N PRO A 326 11.41 43.06 -11.64
CA PRO A 326 12.45 43.37 -12.63
C PRO A 326 12.17 44.71 -13.32
N VAL A 327 13.21 45.53 -13.42
CA VAL A 327 13.18 46.82 -14.12
C VAL A 327 13.57 46.59 -15.58
N THR A 328 12.82 47.19 -16.49
CA THR A 328 13.02 46.96 -17.93
C THR A 328 14.26 47.73 -18.42
N ALA A 329 14.98 47.21 -19.42
CA ALA A 329 16.12 47.93 -20.02
C ALA A 329 15.75 49.29 -20.65
N LEU A 330 14.45 49.57 -20.83
CA LEU A 330 13.91 50.86 -21.24
C LEU A 330 13.90 51.91 -20.11
N GLU A 331 13.89 51.47 -18.84
CA GLU A 331 13.81 52.34 -17.66
C GLU A 331 15.19 52.60 -17.04
N ASP A 332 16.13 51.66 -17.18
CA ASP A 332 17.52 51.84 -16.77
C ASP A 332 18.48 51.23 -17.80
N PRO A 333 19.14 52.07 -18.63
CA PRO A 333 20.08 51.63 -19.66
C PRO A 333 21.34 50.95 -19.11
N SER A 334 21.65 51.10 -17.81
CA SER A 334 22.83 50.48 -17.18
C SER A 334 22.67 48.97 -16.98
N LEU A 335 21.45 48.44 -17.15
CA LEU A 335 21.11 47.03 -16.99
C LEU A 335 21.26 46.21 -18.28
N SER A 336 21.87 46.75 -19.35
CA SER A 336 22.16 46.01 -20.58
C SER A 336 23.15 44.88 -20.29
N THR A 337 22.63 43.67 -20.13
CA THR A 337 23.30 42.49 -19.60
C THR A 337 24.51 42.01 -20.41
N GLU A 338 24.69 42.48 -21.65
CA GLU A 338 25.79 42.06 -22.52
C GLU A 338 27.15 42.73 -22.19
N ALA A 339 27.17 43.80 -21.39
CA ALA A 339 28.40 44.56 -21.14
C ALA A 339 29.26 44.03 -19.97
N GLU A 340 28.69 43.27 -19.02
CA GLU A 340 29.34 42.96 -17.74
C GLU A 340 29.45 41.46 -17.39
N ASP A 341 29.04 40.54 -18.28
CA ASP A 341 29.15 39.07 -18.12
C ASP A 341 28.81 38.54 -16.71
N ARG A 342 27.73 39.08 -16.11
CA ARG A 342 27.29 38.71 -14.76
C ARG A 342 26.47 37.42 -14.79
N THR A 343 26.75 36.51 -13.87
CA THR A 343 25.97 35.27 -13.71
C THR A 343 24.54 35.55 -13.21
N ASP A 344 23.67 34.54 -13.30
CA ASP A 344 22.29 34.60 -12.83
C ASP A 344 22.18 34.89 -11.31
N PHE A 345 23.17 34.54 -10.51
CA PHE A 345 23.25 34.88 -9.09
C PHE A 345 23.74 36.32 -8.81
N GLU A 346 24.61 36.85 -9.66
CA GLU A 346 25.18 38.20 -9.52
C GLU A 346 24.25 39.28 -10.08
N ASN A 347 23.43 38.93 -11.08
CA ASN A 347 22.44 39.82 -11.65
C ASN A 347 21.15 39.82 -10.80
N THR A 348 21.02 40.83 -9.93
CA THR A 348 19.84 41.03 -9.07
C THR A 348 18.55 41.28 -9.87
N ASN A 349 18.65 41.77 -11.11
CA ASN A 349 17.53 42.03 -12.00
C ASN A 349 17.11 40.81 -12.84
N PHE A 350 17.90 39.72 -12.84
CA PHE A 350 17.60 38.51 -13.61
C PHE A 350 16.41 37.74 -13.02
N ARG A 351 15.51 37.28 -13.89
CA ARG A 351 14.41 36.36 -13.57
C ARG A 351 14.44 35.19 -14.53
N TYR A 352 14.34 33.98 -13.98
CA TYR A 352 14.29 32.77 -14.79
C TYR A 352 13.00 32.76 -15.60
N VAL A 353 13.11 32.56 -16.91
CA VAL A 353 11.96 32.36 -17.80
C VAL A 353 11.70 30.86 -17.88
N TYR A 354 10.43 30.46 -17.78
CA TYR A 354 10.01 29.07 -17.70
C TYR A 354 8.76 28.82 -18.55
#